data_AF-A0A931M5C9-F1
#
_entry.id   AF-A0A931M5C9-F1
#
_cell.length_a   1.000
_cell.length_b   1.000
_cell.length_c   1.000
_cell.angle_alpha   90.00
_cell.angle_beta   90.00
_cell.angle_gamma   90.00
#
_symmetry.space_group_name_H-M   'P 1'
#
loop_
_entity.id
_entity.type
_entity.pdbx_description
1 polymer ?
#
loop_
_entity_poly.entity_id
_entity_poly.type
_entity_poly.pdbx_seq_one_letter_code
_entity_poly.pdbx_strand_id
1 'polypeptide(L)'
;MRKGFKISMAALAIATVTFFTACNNSSADTTKKETADTAKNAMAYEGGDHIYACPMHPEVTGKEGDTCPKCGMKLEHNDNAGGPSNVSMQFSTNPPSVNPNQEVILSLTPKMRDKPNEQVPLDVEHTKKIHLIVVSEDLSWFNHIHPELNADGSYTVKEKFPFPGKYTLFADYKPSGANHTVDNLNVTVAGTPPAAKTYGADKLTGAGGDGFSVSLSPEGGRFLTNMPMHINGVMMLNGKEVDVNTLEDYLGAKAHMVVVSLADKKYLHVHPSVEGGKFDLHTTFDKPGVYRGWIQYQSKGKVYTSDFVFNVAEGTAADMKDMKMDEKKDMK
;
A
#
# COMPACT_ATOMS: atom_id res chain seq x y z
N MET A 1 -6.67 -38.73 65.26
CA MET A 1 -8.04 -39.30 65.47
C MET A 1 -8.95 -38.69 64.40
N ARG A 2 -9.64 -39.47 63.54
CA ARG A 2 -11.12 -39.78 63.59
C ARG A 2 -12.01 -38.52 63.75
N LYS A 3 -13.05 -38.17 62.95
CA LYS A 3 -13.81 -38.66 61.76
C LYS A 3 -14.39 -37.42 61.02
N GLY A 4 -15.03 -37.42 59.83
CA GLY A 4 -15.25 -38.46 58.80
C GLY A 4 -16.72 -38.66 58.35
N PHE A 5 -17.01 -38.54 57.03
CA PHE A 5 -18.29 -38.85 56.30
C PHE A 5 -19.47 -37.85 56.49
N LYS A 6 -20.37 -37.59 55.51
CA LYS A 6 -20.97 -38.44 54.46
C LYS A 6 -21.25 -37.76 53.10
N ILE A 7 -21.25 -38.57 52.04
CA ILE A 7 -21.89 -38.33 50.73
C ILE A 7 -23.28 -38.99 50.74
N SER A 8 -24.24 -38.53 49.93
CA SER A 8 -25.38 -39.37 49.49
C SER A 8 -25.78 -39.08 48.04
N MET A 9 -25.90 -40.14 47.25
CA MET A 9 -26.50 -40.13 45.91
C MET A 9 -28.03 -40.09 45.99
N ALA A 10 -28.66 -39.64 44.90
CA ALA A 10 -29.92 -40.21 44.43
C ALA A 10 -29.95 -40.13 42.89
N ALA A 11 -29.94 -41.28 42.24
CA ALA A 11 -30.21 -41.41 40.81
C ALA A 11 -31.56 -42.08 40.63
N LEU A 12 -32.36 -41.65 39.64
CA LEU A 12 -33.56 -42.36 39.25
C LEU A 12 -33.67 -42.34 37.72
N ALA A 13 -33.59 -43.53 37.12
CA ALA A 13 -33.81 -43.74 35.70
C ALA A 13 -35.18 -44.41 35.50
N ILE A 14 -35.94 -43.93 34.52
CA ILE A 14 -37.12 -44.62 33.97
C ILE A 14 -37.00 -44.54 32.45
N ALA A 15 -37.28 -45.65 31.77
CA ALA A 15 -37.07 -45.82 30.33
C ALA A 15 -38.29 -46.46 29.65
N THR A 16 -38.35 -46.34 28.32
CA THR A 16 -39.30 -47.01 27.39
C THR A 16 -40.75 -46.47 27.45
N VAL A 17 -41.59 -46.51 26.41
CA VAL A 17 -41.67 -47.38 25.20
C VAL A 17 -42.07 -46.57 23.94
N THR A 18 -41.62 -46.99 22.75
CA THR A 18 -42.05 -46.50 21.41
C THR A 18 -43.21 -47.32 20.82
N PHE A 19 -44.10 -46.73 20.00
CA PHE A 19 -44.33 -47.18 18.59
C PHE A 19 -45.45 -46.47 17.78
N PHE A 20 -45.14 -46.25 16.47
CA PHE A 20 -45.95 -46.42 15.24
C PHE A 20 -47.12 -45.49 14.78
N THR A 21 -46.90 -44.85 13.60
CA THR A 21 -47.76 -44.63 12.39
C THR A 21 -49.14 -43.92 12.50
N ALA A 22 -49.72 -43.25 11.47
CA ALA A 22 -49.43 -43.08 10.03
C ALA A 22 -50.09 -41.82 9.39
N CYS A 23 -49.60 -41.40 8.20
CA CYS A 23 -50.29 -40.80 7.03
C CYS A 23 -51.33 -39.66 7.17
N ASN A 24 -51.06 -38.45 6.61
CA ASN A 24 -51.36 -37.97 5.23
C ASN A 24 -52.71 -37.18 5.17
N ASN A 25 -53.00 -36.16 4.36
CA ASN A 25 -52.51 -35.64 3.08
C ASN A 25 -52.75 -34.09 3.03
N SER A 26 -52.04 -33.27 2.26
CA SER A 26 -52.46 -32.84 0.90
C SER A 26 -51.38 -31.99 0.21
N SER A 27 -51.38 -32.01 -1.12
CA SER A 27 -50.22 -31.72 -1.99
C SER A 27 -50.20 -30.34 -2.68
N ALA A 28 -49.00 -29.85 -2.98
CA ALA A 28 -48.56 -29.17 -4.23
C ALA A 28 -47.10 -28.69 -4.07
N ASP A 29 -46.17 -28.77 -5.04
CA ASP A 29 -46.10 -29.57 -6.28
C ASP A 29 -44.61 -29.75 -6.73
N THR A 30 -44.33 -30.78 -7.55
CA THR A 30 -43.13 -31.01 -8.41
C THR A 30 -41.68 -30.84 -7.88
N THR A 31 -41.06 -32.00 -7.57
CA THR A 31 -39.73 -32.49 -8.04
C THR A 31 -38.57 -31.50 -8.30
N LYS A 32 -37.46 -31.56 -7.54
CA LYS A 32 -36.26 -32.45 -7.74
C LYS A 32 -35.66 -32.34 -9.16
N LYS A 33 -34.34 -32.15 -9.32
CA LYS A 33 -33.27 -33.01 -8.76
C LYS A 33 -31.90 -32.37 -9.02
N GLU A 34 -30.97 -32.40 -8.06
CA GLU A 34 -29.55 -32.50 -8.42
C GLU A 34 -28.72 -33.22 -7.35
N THR A 35 -27.68 -33.92 -7.81
CA THR A 35 -26.77 -34.78 -7.04
C THR A 35 -25.39 -34.12 -6.97
N ALA A 36 -24.64 -34.41 -5.91
CA ALA A 36 -23.30 -33.88 -5.73
C ALA A 36 -22.34 -34.26 -6.86
N ASP A 37 -21.46 -33.34 -7.26
CA ASP A 37 -20.02 -33.64 -7.33
C ASP A 37 -19.11 -32.38 -7.28
N THR A 38 -17.87 -32.61 -6.87
CA THR A 38 -16.63 -31.81 -7.06
C THR A 38 -16.63 -30.26 -7.01
N ALA A 39 -15.93 -29.77 -5.98
CA ALA A 39 -14.90 -28.73 -6.03
C ALA A 39 -14.77 -27.82 -7.29
N LYS A 40 -15.22 -26.57 -7.17
CA LYS A 40 -14.51 -25.35 -7.62
C LYS A 40 -15.25 -24.11 -7.12
N ASN A 41 -14.58 -23.27 -6.34
CA ASN A 41 -14.84 -21.83 -6.30
C ASN A 41 -13.60 -21.14 -5.73
N ALA A 42 -12.67 -20.80 -6.63
CA ALA A 42 -11.75 -19.71 -6.35
C ALA A 42 -12.61 -18.44 -6.31
N MET A 43 -12.68 -17.79 -5.14
CA MET A 43 -13.24 -16.45 -5.05
C MET A 43 -12.30 -15.52 -5.80
N ALA A 44 -12.69 -15.12 -7.01
CA ALA A 44 -12.06 -14.00 -7.69
C ALA A 44 -12.34 -12.75 -6.85
N TYR A 45 -11.29 -12.20 -6.24
CA TYR A 45 -11.35 -10.87 -5.67
C TYR A 45 -11.37 -9.88 -6.84
N GLU A 46 -12.50 -9.25 -7.09
CA GLU A 46 -12.52 -8.06 -7.95
C GLU A 46 -11.70 -6.97 -7.26
N GLY A 47 -10.77 -6.35 -8.02
CA GLY A 47 -9.89 -5.31 -7.52
C GLY A 47 -10.69 -4.11 -7.00
N GLY A 48 -10.10 -3.33 -6.09
CA GLY A 48 -10.74 -2.12 -5.59
C GLY A 48 -11.10 -1.17 -6.75
N ASP A 49 -12.22 -0.43 -6.62
CA ASP A 49 -12.62 0.58 -7.61
C ASP A 49 -11.50 1.66 -7.65
N HIS A 50 -10.57 1.49 -8.59
CA HIS A 50 -9.50 2.42 -8.92
C HIS A 50 -10.14 3.63 -9.61
N ILE A 51 -9.80 4.85 -9.19
CA ILE A 51 -10.34 6.03 -9.87
C ILE A 51 -9.56 6.23 -11.17
N TYR A 52 -10.29 6.27 -12.28
CA TYR A 52 -9.77 6.70 -13.56
C TYR A 52 -10.16 8.16 -13.73
N ALA A 53 -9.20 9.03 -14.05
CA ALA A 53 -9.43 10.44 -14.31
C ALA A 53 -8.92 10.81 -15.71
N CYS A 54 -9.46 11.87 -16.30
CA CYS A 54 -8.95 12.34 -17.57
C CYS A 54 -7.58 13.02 -17.38
N PRO A 55 -6.52 12.60 -18.09
CA PRO A 55 -5.17 13.18 -17.93
C PRO A 55 -5.11 14.69 -18.25
N MET A 56 -6.07 15.20 -19.04
CA MET A 56 -6.21 16.63 -19.34
C MET A 56 -7.28 17.37 -18.51
N HIS A 57 -8.08 16.64 -17.74
CA HIS A 57 -9.22 17.17 -16.97
C HIS A 57 -9.38 16.35 -15.68
N PRO A 58 -8.50 16.50 -14.68
CA PRO A 58 -8.48 15.63 -13.50
C PRO A 58 -9.78 15.62 -12.69
N GLU A 59 -10.65 16.64 -12.86
CA GLU A 59 -11.99 16.70 -12.30
C GLU A 59 -13.02 15.77 -12.97
N VAL A 60 -12.71 15.24 -14.16
CA VAL A 60 -13.49 14.23 -14.85
C VAL A 60 -12.99 12.86 -14.43
N THR A 61 -13.79 12.18 -13.62
CA THR A 61 -13.52 10.83 -13.08
C THR A 61 -14.53 9.80 -13.58
N GLY A 62 -14.17 8.51 -13.51
CA GLY A 62 -14.96 7.38 -13.97
C GLY A 62 -14.23 6.05 -13.76
N LYS A 63 -14.61 5.03 -14.52
CA LYS A 63 -14.11 3.64 -14.43
C LYS A 63 -13.10 3.31 -15.53
N GLU A 64 -12.51 2.12 -15.44
CA GLU A 64 -11.58 1.61 -16.44
C GLU A 64 -12.21 1.60 -17.84
N GLY A 65 -11.54 2.22 -18.81
CA GLY A 65 -11.99 2.29 -20.19
C GLY A 65 -13.05 3.37 -20.49
N ASP A 66 -13.54 4.11 -19.49
CA ASP A 66 -14.37 5.29 -19.71
C ASP A 66 -13.61 6.35 -20.54
N THR A 67 -14.36 7.27 -21.15
CA THR A 67 -13.82 8.33 -22.02
C THR A 67 -14.29 9.70 -21.56
N CYS A 68 -13.36 10.65 -21.46
CA CYS A 68 -13.64 12.01 -21.03
C CYS A 68 -14.62 12.71 -21.99
N PRO A 69 -15.80 13.17 -21.54
CA PRO A 69 -16.75 13.87 -22.42
C PRO A 69 -16.27 15.27 -22.84
N LYS A 70 -15.16 15.79 -22.29
CA LYS A 70 -14.60 17.10 -22.63
C LYS A 70 -13.54 17.05 -23.75
N CYS A 71 -12.71 16.01 -23.84
CA CYS A 71 -11.65 15.89 -24.85
C CYS A 71 -11.63 14.57 -25.63
N GLY A 72 -12.43 13.56 -25.27
CA GLY A 72 -12.44 12.26 -25.95
C GLY A 72 -11.23 11.36 -25.65
N MET A 73 -10.35 11.73 -24.72
CA MET A 73 -9.31 10.83 -24.21
C MET A 73 -9.92 9.79 -23.26
N LYS A 74 -9.35 8.58 -23.23
CA LYS A 74 -9.66 7.60 -22.18
C LYS A 74 -9.32 8.18 -20.81
N LEU A 75 -10.05 7.76 -19.79
CA LEU A 75 -9.66 8.02 -18.42
C LEU A 75 -8.49 7.09 -18.07
N GLU A 76 -7.45 7.65 -17.47
CA GLU A 76 -6.23 6.98 -17.04
C GLU A 76 -6.25 6.86 -15.52
N HIS A 77 -5.53 5.90 -14.96
CA HIS A 77 -5.55 5.68 -13.53
C HIS A 77 -4.97 6.89 -12.76
N ASN A 78 -5.68 7.37 -11.73
CA ASN A 78 -5.29 8.57 -10.99
C ASN A 78 -5.59 8.45 -9.48
N ASP A 79 -4.60 7.97 -8.72
CA ASP A 79 -4.64 7.93 -7.25
C ASP A 79 -4.55 9.32 -6.60
N ASN A 80 -4.17 10.35 -7.37
CA ASN A 80 -4.23 11.75 -6.93
C ASN A 80 -5.64 12.35 -7.06
N ALA A 81 -6.66 11.58 -7.47
CA ALA A 81 -8.07 11.98 -7.43
C ALA A 81 -8.63 11.95 -5.98
N GLY A 82 -7.90 12.57 -5.05
CA GLY A 82 -8.36 12.85 -3.70
C GLY A 82 -9.47 13.88 -3.72
N GLY A 83 -10.72 13.43 -3.79
CA GLY A 83 -11.84 14.22 -3.29
C GLY A 83 -11.56 14.62 -1.83
N PRO A 84 -12.07 15.76 -1.34
CA PRO A 84 -11.75 16.23 0.01
C PRO A 84 -12.24 15.21 1.04
N SER A 85 -11.31 14.39 1.56
CA SER A 85 -11.61 13.44 2.60
C SER A 85 -12.12 14.21 3.82
N ASN A 86 -13.31 13.85 4.31
CA ASN A 86 -13.81 14.33 5.59
C ASN A 86 -13.06 13.66 6.75
N VAL A 87 -12.17 12.71 6.46
CA VAL A 87 -11.29 12.01 7.40
C VAL A 87 -9.95 12.75 7.50
N SER A 88 -9.35 12.70 8.69
CA SER A 88 -7.95 13.06 8.93
C SER A 88 -7.38 12.18 10.04
N MET A 89 -6.08 11.87 9.96
CA MET A 89 -5.39 11.04 10.92
C MET A 89 -5.03 11.81 12.19
N GLN A 90 -5.66 11.49 13.32
CA GLN A 90 -5.19 11.92 14.63
C GLN A 90 -3.91 11.15 14.97
N PHE A 91 -2.85 11.86 15.35
CA PHE A 91 -1.53 11.27 15.61
C PHE A 91 -0.99 11.63 16.98
N SER A 92 -0.30 10.68 17.62
CA SER A 92 0.46 10.91 18.86
C SER A 92 1.59 9.91 19.03
N THR A 93 2.57 10.26 19.87
CA THR A 93 3.67 9.37 20.26
C THR A 93 3.61 9.08 21.75
N ASN A 94 3.95 7.85 22.14
CA ASN A 94 4.19 7.48 23.53
C ASN A 94 5.62 6.90 23.67
N PRO A 95 6.54 7.57 24.41
CA PRO A 95 6.35 8.84 25.11
C PRO A 95 6.14 10.05 24.18
N PRO A 96 5.55 11.17 24.68
CA PRO A 96 5.42 12.41 23.92
C PRO A 96 6.76 13.06 23.57
N SER A 97 7.79 12.86 24.39
CA SER A 97 9.17 13.32 24.12
C SER A 97 9.99 12.16 23.57
N VAL A 98 10.28 12.20 22.28
CA VAL A 98 11.01 11.16 21.54
C VAL A 98 12.52 11.40 21.60
N ASN A 99 13.30 10.41 22.03
CA ASN A 99 14.76 10.45 22.02
C ASN A 99 15.35 9.45 20.99
N PRO A 100 16.59 9.64 20.51
CA PRO A 100 17.21 8.74 19.54
C PRO A 100 17.34 7.31 20.09
N ASN A 101 17.03 6.32 19.24
CA ASN A 101 17.07 4.88 19.52
C ASN A 101 16.14 4.42 20.66
N GLN A 102 15.33 5.32 21.23
CA GLN A 102 14.26 4.98 22.16
C GLN A 102 13.12 4.27 21.40
N GLU A 103 12.57 3.22 21.99
CA GLU A 103 11.33 2.62 21.49
C GLU A 103 10.16 3.57 21.76
N VAL A 104 9.45 3.92 20.69
CA VAL A 104 8.29 4.81 20.75
C VAL A 104 7.11 4.12 20.10
N ILE A 105 5.95 4.17 20.76
CA ILE A 105 4.68 3.77 20.15
C ILE A 105 4.14 4.96 19.36
N LEU A 106 4.00 4.78 18.05
CA LEU A 106 3.27 5.68 17.17
C LEU A 106 1.81 5.25 17.19
N SER A 107 0.90 6.17 17.52
CA SER A 107 -0.55 5.93 17.54
C SER A 107 -1.24 6.80 16.51
N LEU A 108 -1.99 6.15 15.62
CA LEU A 108 -2.70 6.73 14.49
C LEU A 108 -4.19 6.39 14.63
N THR A 109 -5.08 7.38 14.57
CA THR A 109 -6.53 7.14 14.65
C THR A 109 -7.24 7.95 13.58
N PRO A 110 -7.83 7.32 12.54
CA PRO A 110 -8.58 8.05 11.53
C PRO A 110 -9.86 8.63 12.13
N LYS A 111 -10.11 9.92 11.89
CA LYS A 111 -11.24 10.67 12.46
C LYS A 111 -11.99 11.46 11.39
N MET A 112 -13.31 11.30 11.32
CA MET A 112 -14.19 12.19 10.55
C MET A 112 -14.29 13.56 11.22
N ARG A 113 -14.13 14.65 10.47
CA ARG A 113 -14.21 16.04 10.97
C ARG A 113 -15.59 16.41 11.49
N ASP A 114 -16.64 15.94 10.81
CA ASP A 114 -18.04 16.11 11.18
C ASP A 114 -18.50 15.18 12.30
N LYS A 115 -17.76 14.07 12.51
CA LYS A 115 -18.11 13.02 13.48
C LYS A 115 -16.87 12.44 14.21
N PRO A 116 -16.16 13.23 15.02
CA PRO A 116 -14.87 12.82 15.61
C PRO A 116 -14.97 11.66 16.63
N ASN A 117 -16.19 11.29 17.05
CA ASN A 117 -16.43 10.19 17.99
C ASN A 117 -16.84 8.88 17.31
N GLU A 118 -17.21 8.89 16.02
CA GLU A 118 -17.44 7.64 15.27
C GLU A 118 -16.10 7.01 14.87
N GLN A 119 -16.03 5.67 14.85
CA GLN A 119 -14.87 4.96 14.33
C GLN A 119 -14.89 5.03 12.80
N VAL A 120 -13.74 5.31 12.20
CA VAL A 120 -13.56 5.24 10.75
C VAL A 120 -12.96 3.86 10.40
N PRO A 121 -13.75 2.91 9.86
CA PRO A 121 -13.21 1.68 9.33
C PRO A 121 -12.31 1.99 8.12
N LEU A 122 -11.24 1.21 7.97
CA LEU A 122 -10.33 1.29 6.83
C LEU A 122 -10.44 0.00 6.00
N ASP A 123 -10.26 0.09 4.69
CA ASP A 123 -10.15 -1.05 3.78
C ASP A 123 -8.71 -1.62 3.79
N VAL A 124 -8.53 -2.81 3.19
CA VAL A 124 -7.18 -3.39 3.02
C VAL A 124 -6.64 -3.02 1.64
N GLU A 125 -5.51 -2.33 1.58
CA GLU A 125 -4.72 -2.16 0.36
C GLU A 125 -3.31 -2.73 0.61
N HIS A 126 -2.68 -3.34 -0.42
CA HIS A 126 -1.39 -4.02 -0.29
C HIS A 126 -1.22 -4.90 0.98
N THR A 127 -2.26 -5.67 1.31
CA THR A 127 -2.39 -6.55 2.50
C THR A 127 -2.43 -5.85 3.88
N LYS A 128 -2.46 -4.52 3.96
CA LYS A 128 -2.44 -3.73 5.20
C LYS A 128 -3.57 -2.70 5.25
N LYS A 129 -3.81 -2.11 6.43
CA LYS A 129 -4.81 -1.05 6.64
C LYS A 129 -4.22 0.36 6.55
N ILE A 130 -2.93 0.48 6.89
CA ILE A 130 -2.15 1.71 6.83
C ILE A 130 -0.74 1.33 6.39
N HIS A 131 -0.23 2.00 5.35
CA HIS A 131 1.19 2.08 5.05
C HIS A 131 1.73 3.34 5.71
N LEU A 132 2.64 3.19 6.67
CA LEU A 132 3.26 4.32 7.34
C LEU A 132 4.71 4.43 6.86
N ILE A 133 4.94 5.40 5.97
CA ILE A 133 6.27 5.74 5.49
C ILE A 133 6.88 6.76 6.44
N VAL A 134 8.06 6.49 6.96
CA VAL A 134 8.78 7.38 7.87
C VAL A 134 10.09 7.80 7.21
N VAL A 135 10.33 9.09 7.04
CA VAL A 135 11.57 9.62 6.43
C VAL A 135 12.20 10.72 7.28
N SER A 136 13.53 10.79 7.28
CA SER A 136 14.25 11.93 7.88
C SER A 136 14.06 13.21 7.05
N GLU A 137 14.24 14.39 7.66
CA GLU A 137 14.17 15.69 6.98
C GLU A 137 15.06 15.78 5.72
N ASP A 138 16.22 15.13 5.72
CA ASP A 138 17.13 15.09 4.59
C ASP A 138 16.91 13.88 3.65
N LEU A 139 15.91 13.03 3.90
CA LEU A 139 15.65 11.80 3.13
C LEU A 139 16.87 10.85 3.04
N SER A 140 17.77 10.88 4.03
CA SER A 140 18.88 9.93 4.19
C SER A 140 18.47 8.63 4.88
N TRP A 141 17.43 8.68 5.72
CA TRP A 141 16.84 7.52 6.39
C TRP A 141 15.36 7.37 6.02
N PHE A 142 14.93 6.11 5.93
CA PHE A 142 13.60 5.68 5.50
C PHE A 142 13.22 4.43 6.28
N ASN A 143 11.94 4.31 6.64
CA ASN A 143 11.33 3.08 7.10
C ASN A 143 9.89 2.97 6.53
N HIS A 144 9.42 1.74 6.36
CA HIS A 144 8.08 1.41 5.87
C HIS A 144 7.47 0.39 6.83
N ILE A 145 6.51 0.86 7.63
CA ILE A 145 5.96 0.11 8.75
C ILE A 145 4.43 0.09 8.68
N HIS A 146 3.82 -0.91 9.32
CA HIS A 146 2.40 -1.19 9.18
C HIS A 146 1.72 -1.22 10.56
N PRO A 147 1.03 -0.14 10.96
CA PRO A 147 0.26 -0.09 12.19
C PRO A 147 -0.82 -1.18 12.31
N GLU A 148 -0.93 -1.78 13.50
CA GLU A 148 -1.93 -2.81 13.82
C GLU A 148 -3.11 -2.22 14.60
N LEU A 149 -4.33 -2.68 14.29
CA LEU A 149 -5.58 -2.20 14.87
C LEU A 149 -5.75 -2.68 16.33
N ASN A 150 -6.00 -1.74 17.23
CA ASN A 150 -6.37 -1.97 18.62
C ASN A 150 -7.89 -1.97 18.84
N ALA A 151 -8.31 -2.48 19.99
CA ALA A 151 -9.71 -2.55 20.41
C ALA A 151 -10.39 -1.16 20.62
N ASP A 152 -9.61 -0.10 20.77
CA ASP A 152 -10.11 1.29 20.89
C ASP A 152 -10.24 2.01 19.53
N GLY A 153 -9.94 1.32 18.43
CA GLY A 153 -9.97 1.88 17.07
C GLY A 153 -8.72 2.66 16.67
N SER A 154 -7.71 2.77 17.56
CA SER A 154 -6.38 3.24 17.17
C SER A 154 -5.62 2.17 16.39
N TYR A 155 -4.66 2.60 15.58
CA TYR A 155 -3.67 1.76 14.95
C TYR A 155 -2.30 2.12 15.53
N THR A 156 -1.57 1.12 16.03
CA THR A 156 -0.25 1.37 16.66
C THR A 156 0.88 0.58 16.04
N VAL A 157 2.06 1.18 16.03
CA VAL A 157 3.32 0.52 15.68
C VAL A 157 4.44 1.00 16.60
N LYS A 158 5.44 0.15 16.84
CA LYS A 158 6.66 0.50 17.57
C LYS A 158 7.75 0.91 16.60
N GLU A 159 8.38 2.05 16.83
CA GLU A 159 9.44 2.59 15.99
C GLU A 159 10.65 3.04 16.82
N LYS A 160 11.84 3.09 16.19
CA LYS A 160 13.09 3.59 16.80
C LYS A 160 13.81 4.53 15.84
N PHE A 161 13.61 5.83 16.04
CA PHE A 161 14.28 6.86 15.25
C PHE A 161 15.78 6.90 15.57
N PRO A 162 16.69 6.65 14.61
CA PRO A 162 18.11 6.42 14.92
C PRO A 162 18.87 7.70 15.28
N PHE A 163 18.43 8.87 14.79
CA PHE A 163 19.14 10.15 14.92
C PHE A 163 18.19 11.27 15.41
N PRO A 164 18.70 12.31 16.10
CA PRO A 164 17.94 13.53 16.37
C PRO A 164 17.48 14.24 15.10
N GLY A 165 16.40 15.01 15.20
CA GLY A 165 15.88 15.85 14.11
C GLY A 165 14.41 15.63 13.78
N LYS A 166 13.98 16.23 12.68
CA LYS A 166 12.62 16.11 12.17
C LYS A 166 12.48 14.89 11.27
N TYR A 167 11.34 14.24 11.37
CA TYR A 167 10.91 13.15 10.51
C TYR A 167 9.50 13.46 9.99
N THR A 168 9.31 13.30 8.69
CA THR A 168 7.98 13.33 8.06
C THR A 168 7.46 11.92 7.98
N LEU A 169 6.18 11.75 8.32
CA LEU A 169 5.48 10.49 8.30
C LEU A 169 4.32 10.61 7.30
N PHE A 170 4.26 9.74 6.31
CA PHE A 170 3.10 9.64 5.40
C PHE A 170 2.25 8.47 5.86
N ALA A 171 1.07 8.77 6.37
CA ALA A 171 0.05 7.76 6.63
C ALA A 171 -0.78 7.62 5.36
N ASP A 172 -0.52 6.56 4.60
CA ASP A 172 -1.20 6.13 3.37
C ASP A 172 -2.26 5.08 3.76
N TYR A 173 -3.54 5.37 3.48
CA TYR A 173 -4.68 4.58 3.95
C TYR A 173 -5.98 4.85 3.17
N LYS A 174 -6.94 3.92 3.25
CA LYS A 174 -8.25 4.06 2.61
C LYS A 174 -9.39 3.88 3.59
N PRO A 175 -10.17 4.91 3.94
CA PRO A 175 -11.40 4.76 4.69
C PRO A 175 -12.43 3.94 3.89
N SER A 176 -13.14 3.02 4.55
CA SER A 176 -14.09 2.14 3.85
C SER A 176 -15.21 2.92 3.17
N GLY A 177 -15.39 2.67 1.87
CA GLY A 177 -16.36 3.40 1.05
C GLY A 177 -15.94 4.83 0.67
N ALA A 178 -14.67 5.19 0.85
CA ALA A 178 -14.09 6.46 0.41
C ALA A 178 -12.79 6.24 -0.40
N ASN A 179 -12.22 7.34 -0.89
CA ASN A 179 -11.00 7.32 -1.67
C ASN A 179 -9.78 7.03 -0.79
N HIS A 180 -8.74 6.46 -1.41
CA HIS A 180 -7.38 6.46 -0.86
C HIS A 180 -6.98 7.88 -0.42
N THR A 181 -6.30 8.00 0.71
CA THR A 181 -5.92 9.26 1.36
C THR A 181 -4.51 9.14 1.94
N VAL A 182 -3.73 10.22 1.83
CA VAL A 182 -2.42 10.34 2.49
C VAL A 182 -2.44 11.54 3.44
N ASP A 183 -2.13 11.32 4.72
CA ASP A 183 -1.94 12.38 5.72
C ASP A 183 -0.44 12.58 6.04
N ASN A 184 0.01 13.84 6.01
CA ASN A 184 1.38 14.22 6.35
C ASN A 184 1.51 14.53 7.84
N LEU A 185 2.08 13.59 8.58
CA LEU A 185 2.35 13.63 10.01
C LEU A 185 3.83 13.98 10.27
N ASN A 186 4.17 14.38 11.49
CA ASN A 186 5.53 14.81 11.83
C ASN A 186 5.96 14.33 13.23
N VAL A 187 7.21 13.92 13.37
CA VAL A 187 7.87 13.62 14.65
C VAL A 187 9.13 14.47 14.77
N THR A 188 9.40 15.01 15.96
CA THR A 188 10.68 15.65 16.28
C THR A 188 11.39 14.85 17.36
N VAL A 189 12.59 14.37 17.04
CA VAL A 189 13.45 13.58 17.92
C VAL A 189 14.47 14.51 18.58
N ALA A 190 14.54 14.47 19.91
CA ALA A 190 15.35 15.38 20.71
C ALA A 190 16.86 15.23 20.46
N GLY A 191 17.58 16.36 20.57
CA GLY A 191 19.03 16.47 20.37
C GLY A 191 19.40 17.31 19.14
N THR A 192 20.70 17.39 18.85
CA THR A 192 21.23 18.10 17.69
C THR A 192 21.23 17.18 16.46
N PRO A 193 20.56 17.53 15.34
CA PRO A 193 20.58 16.72 14.14
C PRO A 193 22.00 16.53 13.58
N PRO A 194 22.29 15.41 12.91
CA PRO A 194 23.52 15.26 12.14
C PRO A 194 23.59 16.27 10.98
N ALA A 195 24.77 16.45 10.39
CA ALA A 195 24.91 17.23 9.16
C ALA A 195 24.04 16.61 8.05
N ALA A 196 23.14 17.41 7.47
CA ALA A 196 22.19 16.95 6.46
C ALA A 196 22.91 16.42 5.21
N LYS A 197 22.47 15.27 4.72
CA LYS A 197 22.97 14.70 3.46
C LYS A 197 22.39 15.45 2.27
N THR A 198 23.24 15.71 1.27
CA THR A 198 22.86 16.37 0.03
C THR A 198 22.70 15.38 -1.12
N TYR A 199 21.87 15.73 -2.09
CA TYR A 199 21.60 14.97 -3.30
C TYR A 199 21.57 15.92 -4.49
N GLY A 200 22.01 15.46 -5.66
CA GLY A 200 22.08 16.29 -6.86
C GLY A 200 22.33 15.48 -8.12
N ALA A 201 23.36 14.63 -8.16
CA ALA A 201 23.51 13.68 -9.26
C ALA A 201 22.50 12.51 -9.14
N ASP A 202 22.06 11.98 -10.27
CA ASP A 202 21.24 10.77 -10.31
C ASP A 202 21.96 9.58 -9.70
N LYS A 203 21.18 8.72 -9.05
CA LYS A 203 21.58 7.39 -8.59
C LYS A 203 20.50 6.43 -9.00
N LEU A 204 20.63 5.90 -10.21
CA LEU A 204 19.67 4.96 -10.81
C LEU A 204 20.04 3.48 -10.58
N THR A 205 21.06 3.19 -9.78
CA THR A 205 21.37 1.82 -9.33
C THR A 205 21.54 1.80 -7.82
N GLY A 206 20.72 1.01 -7.14
CA GLY A 206 20.69 0.87 -5.69
C GLY A 206 21.00 -0.56 -5.26
N ALA A 207 22.01 -0.74 -4.42
CA ALA A 207 22.30 -2.02 -3.79
C ALA A 207 21.29 -2.29 -2.66
N GLY A 208 20.74 -3.50 -2.60
CA GLY A 208 19.81 -3.94 -1.54
C GLY A 208 20.49 -4.71 -0.40
N GLY A 209 21.71 -5.19 -0.63
CA GLY A 209 22.45 -6.07 0.28
C GLY A 209 22.53 -7.51 -0.23
N ASP A 210 23.39 -8.33 0.39
CA ASP A 210 23.62 -9.76 0.06
C ASP A 210 23.89 -10.06 -1.43
N GLY A 211 24.45 -9.09 -2.16
CA GLY A 211 24.72 -9.18 -3.59
C GLY A 211 23.56 -8.75 -4.51
N PHE A 212 22.39 -8.40 -3.96
CA PHE A 212 21.30 -7.80 -4.72
C PHE A 212 21.55 -6.33 -5.05
N SER A 213 21.19 -5.93 -6.26
CA SER A 213 21.02 -4.53 -6.67
C SER A 213 19.90 -4.40 -7.69
N VAL A 214 19.26 -3.24 -7.75
CA VAL A 214 18.26 -2.91 -8.76
C VAL A 214 18.74 -1.68 -9.54
N SER A 215 18.66 -1.74 -10.86
CA SER A 215 18.93 -0.64 -11.77
C SER A 215 17.61 -0.17 -12.40
N LEU A 216 17.34 1.13 -12.35
CA LEU A 216 16.15 1.77 -12.90
C LEU A 216 16.50 2.56 -14.17
N SER A 217 15.62 2.55 -15.16
CA SER A 217 15.72 3.41 -16.34
C SER A 217 14.33 3.91 -16.74
N PRO A 218 14.09 5.23 -16.80
CA PRO A 218 12.84 5.76 -17.32
C PRO A 218 12.75 5.53 -18.83
N GLU A 219 11.54 5.28 -19.32
CA GLU A 219 11.24 5.37 -20.73
C GLU A 219 11.58 6.77 -21.28
N GLY A 220 12.04 6.86 -22.52
CA GLY A 220 12.60 8.11 -23.09
C GLY A 220 13.90 8.60 -22.45
N GLY A 221 14.46 7.88 -21.47
CA GLY A 221 15.77 8.15 -20.87
C GLY A 221 15.84 9.36 -19.93
N ARG A 222 14.71 10.01 -19.61
CA ARG A 222 14.62 11.18 -18.71
C ARG A 222 13.36 11.05 -17.85
N PHE A 223 13.45 11.45 -16.57
CA PHE A 223 12.25 11.63 -15.74
C PHE A 223 11.65 13.01 -16.03
N LEU A 224 10.36 13.05 -16.37
CA LEU A 224 9.65 14.26 -16.78
C LEU A 224 8.40 14.50 -15.94
N THR A 225 7.98 15.76 -15.83
CA THR A 225 6.71 16.14 -15.20
C THR A 225 5.52 16.02 -16.15
N ASN A 226 4.32 16.04 -15.56
CA ASN A 226 3.04 16.25 -16.23
C ASN A 226 2.65 15.17 -17.27
N MET A 227 3.26 14.01 -17.19
CA MET A 227 2.97 12.84 -18.02
C MET A 227 3.18 11.53 -17.24
N PRO A 228 2.44 10.46 -17.57
CA PRO A 228 2.75 9.12 -17.07
C PRO A 228 4.18 8.72 -17.44
N MET A 229 4.89 8.11 -16.49
CA MET A 229 6.23 7.59 -16.67
C MET A 229 6.24 6.08 -16.41
N HIS A 230 6.69 5.30 -17.39
CA HIS A 230 7.17 3.94 -17.19
C HIS A 230 8.65 3.97 -16.76
N ILE A 231 9.01 3.15 -15.78
CA ILE A 231 10.36 3.06 -15.24
C ILE A 231 10.72 1.58 -15.12
N ASN A 232 11.48 1.09 -16.10
CA ASN A 232 11.94 -0.29 -16.11
C ASN A 232 12.96 -0.53 -14.98
N GLY A 233 12.79 -1.63 -14.25
CA GLY A 233 13.65 -2.03 -13.15
C GLY A 233 14.26 -3.42 -13.35
N VAL A 234 15.57 -3.45 -13.61
CA VAL A 234 16.36 -4.69 -13.73
C VAL A 234 16.94 -5.07 -12.38
N MET A 235 16.60 -6.26 -11.88
CA MET A 235 17.22 -6.83 -10.68
C MET A 235 18.47 -7.64 -11.06
N MET A 236 19.53 -7.46 -10.28
CA MET A 236 20.77 -8.21 -10.37
C MET A 236 21.06 -8.89 -9.02
N LEU A 237 21.57 -10.12 -9.05
CA LEU A 237 22.14 -10.84 -7.91
C LEU A 237 23.55 -11.29 -8.26
N ASN A 238 24.56 -10.79 -7.53
CA ASN A 238 25.97 -11.08 -7.76
C ASN A 238 26.41 -10.84 -9.22
N GLY A 239 25.90 -9.78 -9.84
CA GLY A 239 26.21 -9.40 -11.22
C GLY A 239 25.49 -10.19 -12.32
N LYS A 240 24.50 -11.03 -11.97
CA LYS A 240 23.63 -11.72 -12.93
C LYS A 240 22.20 -11.20 -12.81
N GLU A 241 21.53 -11.04 -13.94
CA GLU A 241 20.11 -10.65 -14.00
C GLU A 241 19.22 -11.71 -13.34
N VAL A 242 18.19 -11.26 -12.64
CA VAL A 242 17.21 -12.08 -11.92
C VAL A 242 15.82 -11.77 -12.45
N ASP A 243 15.11 -12.80 -12.88
CA ASP A 243 13.68 -12.71 -13.17
C ASP A 243 12.91 -12.41 -11.88
N VAL A 244 12.31 -11.21 -11.80
CA VAL A 244 11.62 -10.74 -10.58
C VAL A 244 10.35 -11.53 -10.26
N ASN A 245 9.84 -12.36 -11.18
CA ASN A 245 8.77 -13.31 -10.87
C ASN A 245 9.19 -14.36 -9.83
N THR A 246 10.50 -14.61 -9.70
CA THR A 246 11.07 -15.56 -8.71
C THR A 246 11.10 -15.01 -7.29
N LEU A 247 10.76 -13.73 -7.09
CA LEU A 247 10.67 -13.11 -5.77
C LEU A 247 9.42 -13.56 -5.01
N GLU A 248 9.50 -13.51 -3.68
CA GLU A 248 8.36 -13.71 -2.80
C GLU A 248 7.45 -12.48 -2.87
N ASP A 249 6.13 -12.68 -2.78
CA ASP A 249 5.21 -11.55 -2.70
C ASP A 249 5.41 -10.83 -1.36
N TYR A 250 5.73 -9.54 -1.44
CA TYR A 250 5.82 -8.63 -0.31
C TYR A 250 4.64 -7.67 -0.41
N LEU A 251 3.82 -7.59 0.65
CA LEU A 251 2.63 -6.72 0.68
C LEU A 251 1.69 -6.90 -0.54
N GLY A 252 1.63 -8.11 -1.10
CA GLY A 252 0.77 -8.45 -2.25
C GLY A 252 1.33 -8.10 -3.64
N ALA A 253 2.59 -7.69 -3.76
CA ALA A 253 3.28 -7.49 -5.05
C ALA A 253 4.73 -8.00 -5.02
N LYS A 254 5.43 -8.05 -6.16
CA LYS A 254 6.86 -8.45 -6.21
C LYS A 254 7.81 -7.42 -5.64
N ALA A 255 7.40 -6.15 -5.63
CA ALA A 255 8.09 -5.06 -4.99
C ALA A 255 7.11 -3.95 -4.62
N HIS A 256 7.54 -3.06 -3.72
CA HIS A 256 6.88 -1.79 -3.40
C HIS A 256 7.86 -0.65 -3.58
N MET A 257 7.48 0.37 -4.34
CA MET A 257 8.30 1.54 -4.59
C MET A 257 7.70 2.75 -3.87
N VAL A 258 8.53 3.49 -3.14
CA VAL A 258 8.16 4.78 -2.53
C VAL A 258 9.05 5.85 -3.11
N VAL A 259 8.47 6.98 -3.52
CA VAL A 259 9.20 8.16 -4.00
C VAL A 259 8.74 9.40 -3.23
N VAL A 260 9.70 10.23 -2.81
CA VAL A 260 9.45 11.46 -2.03
C VAL A 260 10.30 12.60 -2.60
N SER A 261 9.68 13.76 -2.85
CA SER A 261 10.39 14.97 -3.27
C SER A 261 11.30 15.51 -2.15
N LEU A 262 12.52 15.95 -2.50
CA LEU A 262 13.45 16.50 -1.51
C LEU A 262 12.97 17.87 -0.99
N ALA A 263 12.40 18.69 -1.88
CA ALA A 263 12.10 20.10 -1.64
C ALA A 263 10.84 20.34 -0.79
N ASP A 264 9.72 19.68 -1.11
CA ASP A 264 8.41 19.90 -0.46
C ASP A 264 7.82 18.65 0.20
N LYS A 265 8.60 17.55 0.30
CA LYS A 265 8.20 16.28 0.94
C LYS A 265 6.88 15.74 0.39
N LYS A 266 6.66 15.89 -0.92
CA LYS A 266 5.53 15.25 -1.60
C LYS A 266 5.83 13.76 -1.79
N TYR A 267 5.00 12.92 -1.18
CA TYR A 267 4.96 11.48 -1.40
C TYR A 267 4.26 11.17 -2.73
N LEU A 268 4.83 10.24 -3.49
CA LEU A 268 4.27 9.69 -4.71
C LEU A 268 3.94 8.22 -4.46
N HIS A 269 2.67 7.88 -4.69
CA HIS A 269 2.22 6.51 -4.80
C HIS A 269 2.73 5.95 -6.15
N VAL A 270 3.38 4.79 -6.16
CA VAL A 270 4.03 4.22 -7.36
C VAL A 270 3.55 2.79 -7.55
N HIS A 271 3.01 2.50 -8.73
CA HIS A 271 2.42 1.20 -9.06
C HIS A 271 3.47 0.24 -9.61
N PRO A 272 3.75 -0.89 -8.93
CA PRO A 272 4.70 -1.89 -9.40
C PRO A 272 3.98 -3.01 -10.16
N SER A 273 4.33 -3.21 -11.42
CA SER A 273 3.98 -4.39 -12.20
C SER A 273 5.24 -5.19 -12.56
N VAL A 274 5.06 -6.30 -13.28
CA VAL A 274 6.15 -7.13 -13.79
C VAL A 274 5.92 -7.42 -15.27
N GLU A 275 6.90 -7.08 -16.10
CA GLU A 275 6.90 -7.35 -17.54
C GLU A 275 8.25 -7.95 -17.94
N GLY A 276 8.24 -9.01 -18.77
CA GLY A 276 9.47 -9.61 -19.31
C GLY A 276 10.45 -10.12 -18.24
N GLY A 277 9.99 -10.38 -17.01
CA GLY A 277 10.84 -10.76 -15.88
C GLY A 277 11.53 -9.58 -15.16
N LYS A 278 11.13 -8.34 -15.46
CA LYS A 278 11.62 -7.10 -14.88
C LYS A 278 10.50 -6.37 -14.16
N PHE A 279 10.85 -5.46 -13.24
CA PHE A 279 9.85 -4.52 -12.73
C PHE A 279 9.49 -3.52 -13.83
N ASP A 280 8.23 -3.14 -13.89
CA ASP A 280 7.81 -1.90 -14.54
C ASP A 280 7.05 -1.04 -13.52
N LEU A 281 7.54 0.17 -13.27
CA LEU A 281 7.04 1.05 -12.22
C LEU A 281 6.36 2.26 -12.86
N HIS A 282 5.09 2.46 -12.53
CA HIS A 282 4.26 3.51 -13.10
C HIS A 282 4.06 4.63 -12.08
N THR A 283 4.31 5.88 -12.48
CA THR A 283 4.05 7.08 -11.68
C THR A 283 3.97 8.32 -12.56
N THR A 284 3.39 9.40 -12.04
CA THR A 284 3.43 10.74 -12.65
C THR A 284 4.10 11.71 -11.70
N PHE A 285 5.05 12.51 -12.19
CA PHE A 285 5.65 13.61 -11.43
C PHE A 285 4.92 14.92 -11.72
N ASP A 286 4.58 15.72 -10.71
CA ASP A 286 3.91 17.01 -10.89
C ASP A 286 4.87 18.22 -10.90
N LYS A 287 6.06 18.08 -10.32
CA LYS A 287 7.05 19.16 -10.20
C LYS A 287 8.46 18.70 -10.55
N PRO A 288 9.27 19.54 -11.23
CA PRO A 288 10.67 19.25 -11.47
C PRO A 288 11.46 19.38 -10.15
N GLY A 289 12.57 18.66 -10.06
CA GLY A 289 13.44 18.70 -8.90
C GLY A 289 14.10 17.36 -8.56
N VAL A 290 14.75 17.32 -7.39
CA VAL A 290 15.40 16.11 -6.87
C VAL A 290 14.41 15.31 -6.04
N TYR A 291 14.29 14.02 -6.33
CA TYR A 291 13.49 13.07 -5.57
C TYR A 291 14.39 11.96 -5.02
N ARG A 292 13.99 11.42 -3.87
CA ARG A 292 14.53 10.18 -3.31
C ARG A 292 13.49 9.08 -3.48
N GLY A 293 13.95 7.86 -3.70
CA GLY A 293 13.05 6.72 -3.66
C GLY A 293 13.71 5.45 -3.17
N TRP A 294 12.87 4.50 -2.79
CA TRP A 294 13.24 3.23 -2.20
C TRP A 294 12.35 2.14 -2.78
N ILE A 295 12.95 1.08 -3.33
CA ILE A 295 12.24 -0.13 -3.73
C ILE A 295 12.48 -1.20 -2.66
N GLN A 296 11.40 -1.79 -2.16
CA GLN A 296 11.43 -2.93 -1.25
C GLN A 296 10.96 -4.19 -1.96
N TYR A 297 11.63 -5.31 -1.73
CA TYR A 297 11.30 -6.62 -2.28
C TYR A 297 11.71 -7.71 -1.29
N GLN A 298 11.09 -8.88 -1.35
CA GLN A 298 11.36 -9.98 -0.42
C GLN A 298 11.97 -11.19 -1.14
N SER A 299 12.98 -11.78 -0.51
CA SER A 299 13.57 -13.05 -0.94
C SER A 299 14.01 -13.84 0.29
N LYS A 300 13.66 -15.13 0.35
CA LYS A 300 14.02 -16.06 1.44
C LYS A 300 13.56 -15.57 2.82
N GLY A 301 12.38 -14.96 2.89
CA GLY A 301 11.80 -14.38 4.11
C GLY A 301 12.49 -13.12 4.61
N LYS A 302 13.43 -12.53 3.85
CA LYS A 302 14.09 -11.26 4.18
C LYS A 302 13.66 -10.17 3.21
N VAL A 303 13.27 -9.02 3.76
CA VAL A 303 13.03 -7.79 2.99
C VAL A 303 14.36 -7.12 2.71
N TYR A 304 14.56 -6.74 1.46
CA TYR A 304 15.68 -5.95 0.96
C TYR A 304 15.18 -4.55 0.59
N THR A 305 16.06 -3.55 0.60
CA THR A 305 15.69 -2.17 0.22
C THR A 305 16.83 -1.52 -0.55
N SER A 306 16.58 -1.17 -1.82
CA SER A 306 17.50 -0.42 -2.66
C SER A 306 17.04 1.04 -2.77
N ASP A 307 17.96 2.00 -2.64
CA ASP A 307 17.64 3.44 -2.66
C ASP A 307 18.21 4.19 -3.88
N PHE A 308 17.49 5.24 -4.31
CA PHE A 308 17.71 5.95 -5.57
C PHE A 308 17.65 7.47 -5.42
N VAL A 309 18.21 8.18 -6.39
CA VAL A 309 18.08 9.64 -6.56
C VAL A 309 17.66 9.89 -7.99
N PHE A 310 16.60 10.68 -8.18
CA PHE A 310 16.04 11.05 -9.48
C PHE A 310 16.07 12.57 -9.65
N ASN A 311 16.56 13.03 -10.80
CA ASN A 311 16.38 14.39 -11.27
C ASN A 311 15.23 14.42 -12.28
N VAL A 312 14.11 14.99 -11.85
CA VAL A 312 12.93 15.19 -12.68
C VAL A 312 13.04 16.55 -13.35
N ALA A 313 13.01 16.57 -14.68
CA ALA A 313 12.98 17.80 -15.47
C ALA A 313 11.53 18.19 -15.81
N GLU A 314 11.31 19.45 -16.19
CA GLU A 314 10.01 19.88 -16.71
C GLU A 314 9.72 19.16 -18.04
N GLY A 315 8.58 18.48 -18.12
CA GLY A 315 8.08 17.87 -19.35
C GLY A 315 7.44 18.91 -20.26
N THR A 316 7.74 18.86 -21.56
CA THR A 316 7.18 19.80 -22.54
C THR A 316 6.20 19.11 -23.50
N ALA A 317 5.40 19.92 -24.19
CA ALA A 317 4.51 19.44 -25.24
C ALA A 317 5.25 18.85 -26.48
N ALA A 318 6.58 18.94 -26.53
CA ALA A 318 7.41 18.21 -27.50
C ALA A 318 7.69 16.78 -27.00
N ASP A 319 8.18 16.63 -25.75
CA ASP A 319 8.45 15.30 -25.16
C ASP A 319 7.19 14.40 -25.20
N MET A 320 6.00 14.98 -24.94
CA MET A 320 4.70 14.29 -25.04
C MET A 320 4.32 13.79 -26.45
N LYS A 321 4.94 14.31 -27.52
CA LYS A 321 4.69 13.86 -28.90
C LYS A 321 5.64 12.75 -29.30
N ASP A 322 6.87 12.78 -28.80
CA ASP A 322 7.90 11.81 -29.14
C ASP A 322 7.57 10.45 -28.51
N MET A 323 7.13 10.39 -27.25
CA MET A 323 6.66 9.13 -26.64
C MET A 323 5.49 8.49 -27.44
N LYS A 324 4.52 9.30 -27.89
CA LYS A 324 3.39 8.85 -28.73
C LYS A 324 3.78 8.40 -30.15
N MET A 325 5.01 8.70 -30.59
CA MET A 325 5.58 8.16 -31.83
C MET A 325 6.24 6.80 -31.60
N ASP A 326 6.77 6.55 -30.40
CA ASP A 326 7.44 5.30 -30.05
C ASP A 326 6.41 4.20 -29.69
N GLU A 327 5.37 4.49 -28.89
CA GLU A 327 4.22 3.59 -28.67
C GLU A 327 3.63 3.04 -30.00
N LYS A 328 3.60 3.88 -31.03
CA LYS A 328 3.06 3.54 -32.37
C LYS A 328 4.00 2.72 -33.24
N LYS A 329 5.28 2.60 -32.88
CA LYS A 329 6.22 1.69 -33.54
C LYS A 329 6.08 0.28 -32.96
N ASP A 330 5.92 0.17 -31.65
CA ASP A 330 5.85 -1.14 -30.97
C ASP A 330 4.50 -1.85 -31.16
N MET A 331 3.48 -1.16 -31.68
CA MET A 331 2.22 -1.74 -32.17
C MET A 331 2.27 -2.29 -33.62
N LYS A 332 3.45 -2.58 -34.19
CA LYS A 332 3.60 -3.08 -35.58
C LYS A 332 4.52 -4.29 -35.73
#